data_AF-A0A822AGB1-F1
#
_entry.id   AF-A0A822AGB1-F1
#
_cell.length_a   1.000
_cell.length_b   1.000
_cell.length_c   1.000
_cell.angle_alpha   90.00
_cell.angle_beta   90.00
_cell.angle_gamma   90.00
#
_symmetry.space_group_name_H-M   'P 1'
#
loop_
_entity.id
_entity.type
_entity.pdbx_description
1 polymer ?
#
loop_
_entity_poly.entity_id
_entity_poly.type
_entity_poly.pdbx_seq_one_letter_code
_entity_poly.pdbx_strand_id
1 'polypeptide(L)'
;GVGNGDGSDLFFTVGNYDELLGRFQLAQDNKLDINCCKNDHNKGEDTITISDIRLSSLKGDVKIMFFSTNKKVPKNYDNCAFYFWFNTSFIENNSLLLKRDELDNPHKSKTWHIFQEKFSVLLVFESDQ
;
A
#
# COMPACT_ATOMS: atom_id res chain seq x y z
N GLY A 1 10.74 -5.34 8.65
CA GLY A 1 10.29 -4.44 7.56
C GLY A 1 10.67 -4.90 6.16
N VAL A 2 9.87 -4.53 5.16
CA VAL A 2 10.07 -4.79 3.71
C VAL A 2 10.97 -3.71 3.09
N GLY A 3 11.79 -4.06 2.09
CA GLY A 3 12.62 -3.08 1.36
C GLY A 3 13.71 -2.49 2.23
N ASN A 4 13.73 -1.17 2.41
CA ASN A 4 14.60 -0.51 3.39
C ASN A 4 14.16 -0.78 4.84
N GLY A 5 12.92 -1.24 5.02
CA GLY A 5 12.33 -1.55 6.32
C GLY A 5 11.69 -0.36 7.02
N ASP A 6 11.81 0.84 6.45
CA ASP A 6 11.27 2.10 6.99
C ASP A 6 10.25 2.78 6.06
N GLY A 7 9.96 2.15 4.91
CA GLY A 7 9.02 2.67 3.91
C GLY A 7 9.61 3.74 3.00
N SER A 8 10.85 4.18 3.19
CA SER A 8 11.45 5.25 2.39
C SER A 8 11.60 4.89 0.91
N ASP A 9 11.58 3.59 0.60
CA ASP A 9 11.63 3.08 -0.78
C ASP A 9 10.25 2.89 -1.41
N LEU A 10 9.16 3.04 -0.62
CA LEU A 10 7.80 2.72 -1.04
C LEU A 10 7.07 3.94 -1.63
N PHE A 11 6.32 3.66 -2.69
CA PHE A 11 5.30 4.53 -3.23
C PHE A 11 4.12 3.70 -3.69
N PHE A 12 2.93 4.28 -3.75
CA PHE A 12 1.72 3.55 -4.14
C PHE A 12 0.80 4.39 -5.03
N THR A 13 -0.05 3.71 -5.76
CA THR A 13 -1.12 4.30 -6.57
C THR A 13 -2.47 3.81 -6.09
N VAL A 14 -3.46 4.69 -6.15
CA VAL A 14 -4.87 4.36 -5.90
C VAL A 14 -5.65 4.68 -7.17
N GLY A 15 -6.51 3.76 -7.60
CA GLY A 15 -7.31 3.93 -8.81
C GLY A 15 -8.43 2.90 -8.90
N ASN A 16 -9.11 2.87 -10.03
CA ASN A 16 -10.09 1.85 -10.39
C ASN A 16 -9.75 1.30 -11.78
N TYR A 17 -10.68 0.62 -12.45
CA TYR A 17 -10.46 0.10 -13.81
C TYR A 17 -10.27 1.20 -14.87
N ASP A 18 -10.87 2.37 -14.65
CA ASP A 18 -10.98 3.44 -15.65
C ASP A 18 -9.97 4.57 -15.43
N GLU A 19 -9.60 4.86 -14.18
CA GLU A 19 -8.79 6.02 -13.82
C GLU A 19 -7.80 5.80 -12.67
N LEU A 20 -6.68 6.52 -12.76
CA LEU A 20 -5.74 6.73 -11.67
C LEU A 20 -6.22 7.92 -10.82
N LEU A 21 -6.59 7.65 -9.58
CA LEU A 21 -7.11 8.66 -8.64
C LEU A 21 -5.99 9.39 -7.89
N GLY A 22 -4.88 8.70 -7.64
CA GLY A 22 -3.76 9.32 -6.95
C GLY A 22 -2.51 8.47 -6.95
N ARG A 23 -1.39 9.16 -6.76
CA ARG A 23 -0.07 8.57 -6.56
C ARG A 23 0.55 9.21 -5.33
N PHE A 24 1.17 8.40 -4.50
CA PHE A 24 1.66 8.80 -3.19
C PHE A 24 3.01 8.15 -2.90
N GLN A 25 3.88 8.86 -2.20
CA GLN A 25 5.17 8.34 -1.74
C GLN A 25 5.33 8.56 -0.24
N LEU A 26 6.07 7.66 0.39
CA LEU A 26 6.43 7.79 1.80
C LEU A 26 7.76 8.55 1.98
N ALA A 27 8.61 8.55 0.95
CA ALA A 27 9.85 9.29 0.95
C ALA A 27 9.58 10.80 1.07
N GLN A 28 10.24 11.47 2.03
CA GLN A 28 10.11 12.93 2.22
C GLN A 28 10.99 13.71 1.24
N ASP A 29 12.00 13.06 0.64
CA ASP A 29 12.73 13.62 -0.47
C ASP A 29 11.92 13.41 -1.74
N ASN A 30 11.50 14.52 -2.37
CA ASN A 30 10.52 14.54 -3.46
C ASN A 30 11.05 13.99 -4.81
N LYS A 31 11.83 12.92 -4.78
CA LYS A 31 12.61 12.37 -5.89
C LYS A 31 11.75 11.85 -7.05
N LEU A 32 10.46 11.62 -6.85
CA LEU A 32 9.58 11.02 -7.85
C LEU A 32 8.51 11.98 -8.40
N ASP A 33 8.48 13.26 -8.00
CA ASP A 33 7.40 14.22 -8.33
C ASP A 33 5.99 13.66 -8.01
N ILE A 34 5.81 13.15 -6.79
CA ILE A 34 4.59 12.49 -6.29
C ILE A 34 4.16 13.15 -4.96
N ASN A 35 2.87 13.08 -4.62
CA ASN A 35 2.37 13.54 -3.32
C ASN A 35 3.08 12.83 -2.15
N CYS A 36 3.77 13.58 -1.30
CA CYS A 36 4.34 13.07 -0.05
C CYS A 36 3.23 12.86 0.98
N CYS A 37 3.12 11.64 1.50
CA CYS A 37 2.32 11.38 2.69
C CYS A 37 3.10 11.69 3.96
N LYS A 38 2.37 11.97 5.05
CA LYS A 38 2.95 11.81 6.38
C LYS A 38 3.13 10.32 6.65
N ASN A 39 4.29 9.95 7.18
CA ASN A 39 4.56 8.60 7.61
C ASN A 39 5.15 8.60 9.01
N ASP A 40 4.78 7.61 9.81
CA ASP A 40 5.33 7.34 11.14
C ASP A 40 5.82 5.89 11.18
N HIS A 41 7.13 5.71 11.40
CA HIS A 41 7.75 4.40 11.47
C HIS A 41 7.97 4.01 12.93
N ASN A 42 7.17 3.07 13.41
CA ASN A 42 7.33 2.47 14.73
C ASN A 42 8.21 1.22 14.63
N LYS A 43 9.50 1.38 14.99
CA LYS A 43 10.48 0.28 15.00
C LYS A 43 10.18 -0.81 16.03
N GLY A 44 9.50 -0.49 17.13
CA GLY A 44 9.18 -1.45 18.18
C GLY A 44 8.12 -2.47 17.72
N GLU A 45 7.16 -1.99 16.93
CA GLU A 45 6.05 -2.79 16.40
C GLU A 45 6.30 -3.30 14.96
N ASP A 46 7.39 -2.88 14.31
CA ASP A 46 7.69 -3.12 12.88
C ASP A 46 6.55 -2.64 11.95
N THR A 47 6.00 -1.45 12.23
CA THR A 47 4.88 -0.88 11.48
C THR A 47 5.19 0.49 10.91
N ILE A 48 4.58 0.80 9.76
CA ILE A 48 4.60 2.14 9.15
C ILE A 48 3.16 2.60 8.97
N THR A 49 2.81 3.71 9.60
CA THR A 49 1.49 4.35 9.44
C THR A 49 1.60 5.48 8.43
N ILE A 50 0.72 5.48 7.43
CA ILE A 50 0.66 6.51 6.38
C ILE A 50 -0.61 7.33 6.60
N SER A 51 -0.48 8.65 6.66
CA SER A 51 -1.59 9.59 6.87
C SER A 51 -1.57 10.76 5.89
N ASP A 52 -2.59 11.61 5.96
CA ASP A 52 -2.85 12.73 5.02
C ASP A 52 -3.05 12.30 3.56
N ILE A 53 -3.58 11.10 3.34
CA ILE A 53 -3.98 10.64 2.01
C ILE A 53 -5.32 11.31 1.67
N ARG A 54 -5.32 12.24 0.71
CA ARG A 54 -6.53 12.89 0.20
C ARG A 54 -6.80 12.43 -1.22
N LEU A 55 -7.97 11.88 -1.44
CA LEU A 55 -8.47 11.39 -2.73
C LEU A 55 -9.87 11.95 -2.96
N SER A 56 -10.30 12.00 -4.22
CA SER A 56 -11.72 12.13 -4.52
C SER A 56 -12.50 10.90 -3.99
N SER A 57 -13.80 11.06 -3.82
CA SER A 57 -14.69 10.01 -3.28
C SER A 57 -14.45 8.67 -3.98
N LEU A 58 -14.10 7.65 -3.20
CA LEU A 58 -13.86 6.29 -3.68
C LEU A 58 -15.19 5.56 -3.82
N LYS A 59 -15.47 4.99 -5.00
CA LYS A 59 -16.71 4.23 -5.25
C LYS A 59 -16.46 3.00 -6.11
N GLY A 60 -17.14 1.91 -5.77
CA GLY A 60 -17.03 0.64 -6.49
C GLY A 60 -15.73 -0.08 -6.19
N ASP A 61 -15.16 -0.70 -7.23
CA ASP A 61 -13.91 -1.47 -7.17
C ASP A 61 -12.70 -0.54 -7.21
N VAL A 62 -11.86 -0.64 -6.19
CA VAL A 62 -10.65 0.16 -6.01
C VAL A 62 -9.45 -0.77 -6.02
N LYS A 63 -8.42 -0.38 -6.78
CA LYS A 63 -7.11 -1.02 -6.81
C LYS A 63 -6.10 -0.14 -6.09
N ILE A 64 -5.32 -0.75 -5.20
CA ILE A 64 -4.13 -0.12 -4.63
C ILE A 64 -2.91 -0.94 -5.01
N MET A 65 -1.91 -0.28 -5.60
CA MET A 65 -0.67 -0.91 -6.01
C MET A 65 0.52 -0.27 -5.30
N PHE A 66 1.35 -1.10 -4.67
CA PHE A 66 2.56 -0.68 -3.98
C PHE A 66 3.79 -1.03 -4.80
N PHE A 67 4.71 -0.08 -4.88
CA PHE A 67 5.96 -0.17 -5.59
C PHE A 67 7.12 0.11 -4.65
N SER A 68 8.29 -0.40 -5.00
CA SER A 68 9.52 -0.16 -4.26
C SER A 68 10.64 0.25 -5.22
N THR A 69 11.44 1.22 -4.79
CA THR A 69 12.70 1.60 -5.46
C THR A 69 13.88 0.71 -5.04
N ASN A 70 13.72 -0.08 -3.97
CA ASN A 70 14.73 -1.01 -3.50
C ASN A 70 14.74 -2.28 -4.38
N LYS A 71 15.89 -2.54 -5.03
CA LYS A 71 16.08 -3.67 -5.95
C LYS A 71 15.92 -5.05 -5.30
N LYS A 72 15.97 -5.14 -3.97
CA LYS A 72 15.73 -6.39 -3.22
C LYS A 72 14.25 -6.75 -3.14
N VAL A 73 13.34 -5.78 -3.35
CA VAL A 73 11.90 -6.03 -3.38
C VAL A 73 11.51 -6.51 -4.79
N PRO A 74 11.02 -7.74 -4.95
CA PRO A 74 10.73 -8.31 -6.25
C PRO A 74 9.52 -7.63 -6.86
N LYS A 75 9.58 -7.41 -8.18
CA LYS A 75 8.43 -7.04 -9.00
C LYS A 75 7.89 -8.32 -9.62
N ASN A 76 6.61 -8.62 -9.37
CA ASN A 76 5.94 -9.79 -9.93
C ASN A 76 4.81 -9.34 -10.86
N TYR A 77 3.58 -9.80 -10.64
CA TYR A 77 2.45 -9.38 -11.46
C TYR A 77 2.23 -7.88 -11.36
N ASP A 78 1.73 -7.31 -12.46
CA ASP A 78 1.50 -5.87 -12.64
C ASP A 78 2.73 -4.98 -12.40
N ASN A 79 3.94 -5.54 -12.51
CA ASN A 79 5.22 -4.83 -12.41
C ASN A 79 5.35 -3.98 -11.11
N CYS A 80 4.75 -4.46 -10.03
CA CYS A 80 4.75 -3.82 -8.71
C CYS A 80 5.22 -4.80 -7.63
N ALA A 81 5.45 -4.30 -6.41
CA ALA A 81 5.84 -5.13 -5.28
C ALA A 81 4.66 -6.02 -4.84
N PHE A 82 3.52 -5.39 -4.59
CA PHE A 82 2.26 -6.04 -4.25
C PHE A 82 1.08 -5.11 -4.54
N TYR A 83 -0.11 -5.69 -4.69
CA TYR A 83 -1.33 -4.93 -4.88
C TYR A 83 -2.52 -5.69 -4.31
N PHE A 84 -3.70 -5.08 -4.35
CA PHE A 84 -4.96 -5.73 -4.07
C PHE A 84 -6.11 -4.91 -4.66
N TRP A 85 -7.25 -5.57 -4.79
CA TRP A 85 -8.54 -4.96 -5.11
C TRP A 85 -9.49 -5.11 -3.93
N PHE A 86 -10.37 -4.13 -3.76
CA PHE A 86 -11.51 -4.25 -2.85
C PHE A 86 -12.69 -3.45 -3.42
N ASN A 87 -13.91 -3.83 -3.04
CA ASN A 87 -15.09 -3.02 -3.34
C ASN A 87 -15.49 -2.23 -2.10
N THR A 88 -15.65 -0.92 -2.27
CA THR A 88 -16.09 0.01 -1.21
C THR A 88 -17.40 -0.38 -0.54
N SER A 89 -18.29 -1.11 -1.23
CA SER A 89 -19.59 -1.57 -0.68
C SER A 89 -19.46 -2.69 0.36
N PHE A 90 -18.30 -3.35 0.45
CA PHE A 90 -18.03 -4.42 1.42
C PHE A 90 -17.17 -3.94 2.60
N ILE A 91 -16.89 -2.63 2.71
CA ILE A 91 -16.15 -2.08 3.84
C ILE A 91 -17.05 -2.03 5.07
N GLU A 92 -16.60 -2.68 6.14
CA GLU A 92 -17.27 -2.69 7.43
C GLU A 92 -16.40 -1.94 8.46
N ASN A 93 -17.04 -1.25 9.41
CA ASN A 93 -16.35 -0.53 10.50
C ASN A 93 -15.25 0.43 10.01
N ASN A 94 -15.43 1.03 8.84
CA ASN A 94 -14.48 1.98 8.23
C ASN A 94 -13.05 1.43 8.11
N SER A 95 -12.86 0.12 7.99
CA SER A 95 -11.52 -0.47 7.87
C SER A 95 -11.49 -1.73 7.02
N LEU A 96 -10.31 -2.03 6.48
CA LEU A 96 -10.04 -3.28 5.76
C LEU A 96 -8.64 -3.76 6.12
N LEU A 97 -8.55 -4.90 6.80
CA LEU A 97 -7.30 -5.58 7.07
C LEU A 97 -7.09 -6.71 6.07
N LEU A 98 -5.98 -6.68 5.34
CA LEU A 98 -5.56 -7.73 4.42
C LEU A 98 -4.24 -8.32 4.92
N LYS A 99 -4.25 -9.62 5.23
CA LYS A 99 -3.05 -10.38 5.59
C LYS A 99 -2.24 -10.75 4.34
N ARG A 100 -1.00 -11.18 4.54
CA ARG A 100 -0.07 -11.59 3.47
C ARG A 100 -0.72 -12.45 2.38
N ASP A 101 -1.53 -13.42 2.77
CA ASP A 101 -2.10 -14.40 1.83
C ASP A 101 -3.30 -13.85 1.05
N GLU A 102 -3.82 -12.68 1.43
CA GLU A 102 -4.91 -11.94 0.76
C GLU A 102 -4.36 -10.86 -0.18
N LEU A 103 -3.04 -10.67 -0.24
CA LEU A 103 -2.37 -9.67 -1.08
C LEU A 103 -1.81 -10.32 -2.36
N ASP A 104 -2.01 -9.66 -3.49
CA ASP A 104 -1.44 -10.09 -4.76
C ASP A 104 0.08 -9.87 -4.80
N ASN A 105 0.82 -10.93 -5.13
CA ASN A 105 2.28 -11.13 -5.02
C ASN A 105 2.78 -11.70 -3.66
N PRO A 106 2.41 -11.17 -2.48
CA PRO A 106 2.79 -11.77 -1.18
C PRO A 106 2.18 -13.14 -0.90
N HIS A 107 1.02 -13.48 -1.48
CA HIS A 107 0.41 -14.81 -1.34
C HIS A 107 1.27 -15.96 -1.91
N LYS A 108 2.26 -15.64 -2.75
CA LYS A 108 3.13 -16.66 -3.36
C LYS A 108 4.27 -17.02 -2.42
N SER A 109 4.39 -18.30 -2.05
CA SER A 109 5.44 -18.80 -1.15
C SER A 109 6.87 -18.38 -1.50
N LYS A 110 7.18 -18.22 -2.79
CA LYS A 110 8.49 -17.72 -3.26
C LYS A 110 8.86 -16.32 -2.73
N THR A 111 7.91 -15.52 -2.26
CA THR A 111 8.13 -14.15 -1.76
C THR A 111 8.15 -14.05 -0.24
N TRP A 112 7.90 -15.15 0.49
CA TRP A 112 7.76 -15.13 1.96
C TRP A 112 9.04 -14.83 2.74
N HIS A 113 10.20 -14.98 2.11
CA HIS A 113 11.47 -14.51 2.67
C HIS A 113 11.57 -12.98 2.76
N ILE A 114 10.66 -12.26 2.08
CA ILE A 114 10.54 -10.79 2.08
C ILE A 114 9.26 -10.38 2.81
N PHE A 115 8.12 -10.95 2.41
CA PHE A 115 6.83 -10.72 3.06
C PHE A 115 6.61 -11.80 4.11
N GLN A 116 7.07 -11.54 5.33
CA GLN A 116 6.98 -12.48 6.44
C GLN A 116 5.54 -12.76 6.85
N GLU A 117 5.33 -13.79 7.67
CA GLU A 117 3.99 -14.29 8.06
C GLU A 117 3.06 -13.21 8.63
N LYS A 118 3.59 -12.24 9.38
CA LYS A 118 2.82 -11.14 9.97
C LYS A 118 2.62 -9.95 9.04
N PHE A 119 3.12 -10.00 7.80
CA PHE A 119 2.94 -8.90 6.85
C PHE A 119 1.46 -8.70 6.55
N SER A 120 0.98 -7.47 6.71
CA SER A 120 -0.41 -7.10 6.47
C SER A 120 -0.53 -5.62 6.09
N VAL A 121 -1.63 -5.27 5.43
CA VAL A 121 -2.01 -3.89 5.14
C VAL A 121 -3.35 -3.62 5.81
N LEU A 122 -3.41 -2.55 6.61
CA LEU A 122 -4.65 -2.03 7.18
C LEU A 122 -4.99 -0.73 6.47
N LEU A 123 -6.17 -0.67 5.87
CA LEU A 123 -6.79 0.57 5.42
C LEU A 123 -7.77 1.06 6.47
N VAL A 124 -7.72 2.36 6.76
CA VAL A 124 -8.69 3.07 7.59
C VAL A 124 -9.33 4.14 6.71
N PHE A 125 -10.65 4.14 6.66
CA PHE A 125 -11.45 5.02 5.81
C PHE A 125 -12.10 6.11 6.67
N GLU A 126 -12.20 7.30 6.11
CA GLU A 126 -13.03 8.38 6.66
C GLU A 126 -14.22 8.57 5.72
N SER A 127 -15.43 8.71 6.27
CA SER A 127 -16.60 9.04 5.48
C SER A 127 -16.49 10.47 4.97
N ASP A 128 -16.89 10.72 3.72
CA ASP A 128 -17.08 12.07 3.21
C ASP A 128 -18.02 12.83 4.17
N GLN A 129 -17.57 13.96 4.73
CA GLN A 129 -18.38 14.85 5.56
C GLN A 129 -19.41 15.63 4.73
#